data_AF-A0A938EI89-F1
#
_entry.id   AF-A0A938EI89-F1
#
_cell.length_a   1.000
_cell.length_b   1.000
_cell.length_c   1.000
_cell.angle_alpha   90.00
_cell.angle_beta   90.00
_cell.angle_gamma   90.00
#
_symmetry.space_group_name_H-M   'P 1'
#
loop_
_entity.id
_entity.type
_entity.pdbx_description
1 polymer ?
#
loop_
_entity_poly.entity_id
_entity_poly.type
_entity_poly.pdbx_seq_one_letter_code
_entity_poly.pdbx_strand_id
1 'polypeptide(L)'
;MPGPLAKAATAIGASVVAVGGLLTAQAFEARRRIGPRTTTAPYADGRYGSGTGTSIRLAVLGDSGAAGLGAERPDDTMGAILATALAEVSGRTVTLSNHAVIGAQTSDLDPQIDRAMWTRPHVAVIMVGANDVTHLVPRALSARRLRRAIRRLREEGIEVVMATCPDLGTVKPVPQPLRAVMRRSSRRLAAAQAEATLAEGGRPVSLGARLGPEFDERPDVMFAEDRFHPSTDGYTAAAQALLPEVIAAWRLGGEGEILPALADDISG
;
A
#
# COMPACT_ATOMS: atom_id res chain seq x y z
N MET A 1 21.53 -33.47 -39.49
CA MET A 1 21.03 -32.07 -39.59
C MET A 1 19.81 -31.94 -38.69
N PRO A 2 19.80 -31.08 -37.65
CA PRO A 2 18.63 -30.92 -36.80
C PRO A 2 17.45 -30.37 -37.61
N GLY A 3 16.26 -30.95 -37.41
CA GLY A 3 15.02 -30.56 -38.10
C GLY A 3 14.57 -29.14 -37.76
N PRO A 4 13.71 -28.52 -38.60
CA PRO A 4 13.26 -27.14 -38.45
C PRO A 4 12.61 -26.83 -37.08
N LEU A 5 11.89 -27.79 -36.49
CA LEU A 5 11.30 -27.68 -35.16
C LEU A 5 12.35 -27.61 -34.02
N ALA A 6 13.45 -28.37 -34.13
CA ALA A 6 14.52 -28.34 -33.14
C ALA A 6 15.30 -27.01 -33.19
N LYS A 7 15.47 -26.43 -34.39
CA LYS A 7 16.08 -25.10 -34.58
C LYS A 7 15.19 -23.99 -34.01
N ALA A 8 13.87 -24.07 -34.22
CA ALA A 8 12.90 -23.13 -33.65
C ALA A 8 12.86 -23.19 -32.11
N ALA A 9 12.81 -24.39 -31.52
CA ALA A 9 12.84 -24.55 -30.06
C ALA A 9 14.13 -24.03 -29.43
N THR A 10 15.29 -24.26 -30.08
CA THR A 10 16.59 -23.75 -29.63
C THR A 10 16.67 -22.22 -29.73
N ALA A 11 16.17 -21.63 -30.83
CA ALA A 11 16.14 -20.18 -31.01
C ALA A 11 15.22 -19.50 -29.98
N ILE A 12 14.03 -20.05 -29.74
CA ILE A 12 13.10 -19.57 -28.70
C ILE A 12 13.75 -19.67 -27.31
N GLY A 13 14.39 -20.79 -27.00
CA GLY A 13 15.12 -20.98 -25.75
C GLY A 13 16.23 -19.96 -25.55
N ALA A 14 17.05 -19.71 -26.57
CA ALA A 14 18.12 -18.72 -26.53
C ALA A 14 17.59 -17.28 -26.36
N SER A 15 16.50 -16.92 -27.05
CA SER A 15 15.86 -15.61 -26.90
C SER A 15 15.26 -15.39 -25.51
N VAL A 16 14.61 -16.42 -24.93
CA VAL A 16 14.07 -16.35 -23.56
C VAL A 16 15.19 -16.18 -22.53
N VAL A 17 16.30 -16.92 -22.68
CA VAL A 17 17.47 -16.78 -21.79
C VAL A 17 18.11 -15.40 -21.93
N ALA A 18 18.27 -14.89 -23.15
CA ALA A 18 18.86 -13.56 -23.38
C ALA A 18 17.99 -12.43 -22.80
N VAL A 19 16.67 -12.48 -23.01
CA VAL A 19 15.73 -11.50 -22.43
C VAL A 19 15.69 -11.62 -20.91
N GLY A 20 15.67 -12.84 -20.36
CA GLY A 20 15.75 -13.07 -18.92
C GLY A 20 17.02 -12.50 -18.31
N GLY A 21 18.18 -12.75 -18.92
CA GLY A 21 19.47 -12.22 -18.48
C GLY A 21 19.52 -10.69 -18.51
N LEU A 22 18.98 -10.06 -19.55
CA LEU A 22 18.87 -8.60 -19.64
C LEU A 22 18.01 -8.02 -18.52
N LEU A 23 16.84 -8.60 -18.25
CA LEU A 23 15.95 -8.13 -17.18
C LEU A 23 16.60 -8.27 -15.80
N THR A 24 17.33 -9.37 -15.54
CA THR A 24 18.08 -9.55 -14.30
C THR A 24 19.20 -8.51 -14.14
N ALA A 25 19.96 -8.25 -15.21
CA ALA A 25 20.99 -7.21 -15.21
C ALA A 25 20.39 -5.81 -14.94
N GLN A 26 19.24 -5.51 -15.55
CA GLN A 26 18.53 -4.25 -15.33
C GLN A 26 17.97 -4.11 -13.92
N ALA A 27 17.50 -5.21 -13.31
CA ALA A 27 17.03 -5.21 -11.93
C ALA A 27 18.19 -4.93 -10.95
N PHE A 28 19.36 -5.51 -11.22
CA PHE A 28 20.57 -5.25 -10.43
C PHE A 28 21.05 -3.80 -10.56
N GLU A 29 21.11 -3.27 -11.77
CA GLU A 29 21.47 -1.88 -12.02
C GLU A 29 20.47 -0.90 -11.40
N ALA A 30 19.17 -1.18 -11.48
CA ALA A 30 18.14 -0.38 -10.84
C ALA A 30 18.33 -0.35 -9.31
N ARG A 31 18.61 -1.51 -8.68
CA ARG A 31 18.92 -1.57 -7.24
C ARG A 31 20.15 -0.73 -6.87
N ARG A 32 21.19 -0.72 -7.73
CA ARG A 32 22.36 0.14 -7.53
C ARG A 32 22.02 1.63 -7.62
N ARG A 33 21.20 2.03 -8.59
CA ARG A 33 20.82 3.45 -8.83
C ARG A 33 19.83 4.02 -7.82
N ILE A 34 18.97 3.18 -7.27
CA ILE A 34 18.04 3.53 -6.19
C ILE A 34 18.80 3.66 -4.86
N GLY A 35 19.96 3.00 -4.74
CA GLY A 35 20.81 3.08 -3.55
C GLY A 35 20.31 2.20 -2.39
N PRO A 36 21.13 2.02 -1.33
CA PRO A 36 20.72 1.31 -0.13
C PRO A 36 19.59 2.06 0.59
N ARG A 37 18.62 1.32 1.13
CA ARG A 37 17.52 1.86 1.96
C ARG A 37 18.07 2.30 3.31
N THR A 38 18.73 3.46 3.37
CA THR A 38 19.45 3.96 4.56
C THR A 38 18.60 4.80 5.49
N THR A 39 17.36 5.12 5.10
CA THR A 39 16.45 5.93 5.91
C THR A 39 15.42 5.04 6.62
N THR A 40 15.22 5.29 7.92
CA THR A 40 14.07 4.80 8.65
C THR A 40 12.86 5.64 8.28
N ALA A 41 11.69 5.03 8.14
CA ALA A 41 10.46 5.80 7.96
C ALA A 41 10.19 6.66 9.22
N PRO A 42 9.71 7.91 9.08
CA PRO A 42 9.35 8.74 10.23
C PRO A 42 8.29 8.06 11.11
N TYR A 43 8.43 8.18 12.43
CA TYR A 43 7.44 7.67 13.37
C TYR A 43 6.25 8.64 13.45
N ALA A 44 5.09 8.23 12.96
CA ALA A 44 3.88 9.06 12.85
C ALA A 44 2.71 8.60 13.74
N ASP A 45 2.91 7.63 14.62
CA ASP A 45 1.84 7.19 15.53
C ASP A 45 1.54 8.31 16.54
N GLY A 46 0.25 8.57 16.77
CA GLY A 46 -0.13 9.67 17.64
C GLY A 46 -1.59 10.05 17.56
N ARG A 47 -1.92 11.15 18.22
CA ARG A 47 -3.25 11.75 18.22
C ARG A 47 -3.24 13.00 17.36
N TYR A 48 -4.14 13.04 16.38
CA TYR A 48 -4.29 14.10 15.41
C TYR A 48 -5.60 14.87 15.64
N GLY A 49 -5.55 16.18 15.41
CA GLY A 49 -6.64 17.12 15.65
C GLY A 49 -6.89 17.46 17.12
N SER A 50 -7.74 18.47 17.35
CA SER A 50 -8.11 18.99 18.68
C SER A 50 -9.60 18.82 19.01
N GLY A 51 -10.31 18.05 18.19
CA GLY A 51 -11.74 17.78 18.35
C GLY A 51 -12.10 17.04 19.65
N THR A 52 -13.35 17.18 20.09
CA THR A 52 -13.88 16.55 21.30
C THR A 52 -14.56 15.21 21.00
N GLY A 53 -14.96 14.48 22.04
CA GLY A 53 -15.59 13.15 21.92
C GLY A 53 -14.61 11.99 21.77
N THR A 54 -15.14 10.78 21.60
CA THR A 54 -14.33 9.55 21.46
C THR A 54 -13.44 9.64 20.22
N SER A 55 -12.17 9.27 20.31
CA SER A 55 -11.26 9.34 19.17
C SER A 55 -11.59 8.28 18.09
N ILE A 56 -11.44 8.65 16.82
CA ILE A 56 -11.47 7.71 15.70
C ILE A 56 -10.13 6.99 15.66
N ARG A 57 -10.12 5.66 15.56
CA ARG A 57 -8.88 4.88 15.48
C ARG A 57 -8.61 4.48 14.02
N LEU A 58 -7.46 4.88 13.50
CA LEU A 58 -7.01 4.62 12.13
C LEU A 58 -5.74 3.76 12.18
N ALA A 59 -5.74 2.65 11.47
CA ALA A 59 -4.54 1.82 11.29
C ALA A 59 -4.01 1.92 9.86
N VAL A 60 -2.69 1.96 9.71
CA VAL A 60 -2.01 1.84 8.41
C VAL A 60 -1.18 0.56 8.40
N LEU A 61 -1.36 -0.24 7.36
CA LEU A 61 -0.70 -1.54 7.14
C LEU A 61 -0.06 -1.56 5.76
N GLY A 62 1.05 -2.28 5.62
CA GLY A 62 1.64 -2.59 4.34
C GLY A 62 3.16 -2.51 4.32
N ASP A 63 3.69 -1.96 3.23
CA ASP A 63 5.14 -1.92 2.95
C ASP A 63 5.79 -0.56 3.28
N SER A 64 6.91 -0.23 2.64
CA SER A 64 7.64 1.01 2.88
C SER A 64 6.85 2.27 2.48
N GLY A 65 5.96 2.18 1.49
CA GLY A 65 5.06 3.29 1.14
C GLY A 65 4.05 3.55 2.25
N ALA A 66 3.44 2.50 2.80
CA ALA A 66 2.56 2.62 3.96
C ALA A 66 3.31 3.13 5.22
N ALA A 67 4.57 2.71 5.40
CA ALA A 67 5.39 3.18 6.52
C ALA A 67 5.71 4.68 6.43
N GLY A 68 5.64 5.28 5.24
CA GLY A 68 5.98 6.70 5.02
C GLY A 68 7.44 6.94 4.64
N LEU A 69 8.13 5.93 4.12
CA LEU A 69 9.52 6.09 3.66
C LEU A 69 9.57 7.12 2.51
N GLY A 70 10.47 8.10 2.57
CA GLY A 70 10.54 9.20 1.60
C GLY A 70 9.81 10.48 2.04
N ALA A 71 9.02 10.43 3.11
CA ALA A 71 8.50 11.63 3.76
C ALA A 71 9.62 12.35 4.53
N GLU A 72 9.62 13.68 4.50
CA GLU A 72 10.62 14.50 5.20
C GLU A 72 10.38 14.54 6.71
N ARG A 73 9.12 14.58 7.13
CA ARG A 73 8.71 14.65 8.54
C ARG A 73 7.59 13.64 8.84
N PRO A 74 7.36 13.29 10.12
CA PRO A 74 6.23 12.46 10.53
C PRO A 74 4.86 12.89 9.98
N ASP A 75 4.59 14.20 9.98
CA ASP A 75 3.31 14.75 9.53
C ASP A 75 3.12 14.68 8.01
N ASP A 76 4.21 14.45 7.27
CA ASP A 76 4.20 14.34 5.81
C ASP A 76 3.96 12.88 5.35
N THR A 77 3.82 11.94 6.28
CA THR A 77 3.49 10.55 5.96
C THR A 77 2.02 10.42 5.54
N MET A 78 1.71 9.47 4.65
CA MET A 78 0.33 9.20 4.23
C MET A 78 -0.63 9.00 5.41
N GLY A 79 -0.19 8.27 6.45
CA GLY A 79 -0.98 8.02 7.63
C GLY A 79 -1.33 9.31 8.38
N ALA A 80 -0.34 10.18 8.63
CA ALA A 80 -0.54 11.44 9.34
C ALA A 80 -1.42 12.41 8.57
N ILE A 81 -1.23 12.52 7.25
CA ILE A 81 -2.06 13.36 6.38
C ILE A 81 -3.52 12.89 6.40
N LEU A 82 -3.74 11.57 6.28
CA LEU A 82 -5.09 10.99 6.38
C LEU A 82 -5.72 11.23 7.76
N ALA A 83 -4.95 11.03 8.84
CA ALA A 83 -5.44 11.22 10.20
C ALA A 83 -5.81 12.69 10.47
N THR A 84 -4.99 13.63 10.00
CA THR A 84 -5.24 15.07 10.11
C THR A 84 -6.50 15.47 9.35
N ALA A 85 -6.59 15.11 8.07
CA ALA A 85 -7.75 15.45 7.25
C ALA A 85 -9.05 14.79 7.76
N LEU A 86 -8.97 13.54 8.25
CA LEU A 86 -10.11 12.86 8.87
C LEU A 86 -10.53 13.56 10.17
N ALA A 87 -9.59 14.03 10.98
CA ALA A 87 -9.88 14.77 12.21
C ALA A 87 -10.60 16.09 11.91
N GLU A 88 -10.15 16.82 10.89
CA GLU A 88 -10.78 18.06 10.42
C GLU A 88 -12.21 17.82 9.93
N VAL A 89 -12.42 16.83 9.07
CA VAL A 89 -13.76 16.54 8.49
C VAL A 89 -14.73 15.99 9.53
N SER A 90 -14.24 15.19 10.48
CA SER A 90 -15.09 14.57 11.51
C SER A 90 -15.37 15.47 12.71
N GLY A 91 -14.56 16.52 12.92
CA GLY A 91 -14.57 17.30 14.16
C GLY A 91 -14.14 16.53 15.41
N ARG A 92 -13.57 15.32 15.24
CA ARG A 92 -13.11 14.42 16.31
C ARG A 92 -11.60 14.26 16.23
N THR A 93 -10.98 13.87 17.34
CA THR A 93 -9.57 13.46 17.30
C THR A 93 -9.41 12.10 16.61
N VAL A 94 -8.29 11.90 15.93
CA VAL A 94 -7.93 10.63 15.29
C VAL A 94 -6.68 10.06 15.96
N THR A 95 -6.74 8.84 16.46
CA THR A 95 -5.57 8.08 16.91
C THR A 95 -5.05 7.24 15.76
N LEU A 96 -3.86 7.55 15.27
CA LEU A 96 -3.16 6.83 14.22
C LEU A 96 -2.22 5.79 14.82
N SER A 97 -2.23 4.59 14.25
CA SER A 97 -1.25 3.53 14.50
C SER A 97 -0.74 2.95 13.17
N ASN A 98 0.56 2.98 12.94
CA ASN A 98 1.18 2.45 11.73
C ASN A 98 1.93 1.15 12.04
N HIS A 99 1.44 0.05 11.45
CA HIS A 99 2.05 -1.26 11.61
C HIS A 99 2.77 -1.76 10.34
N ALA A 100 2.88 -0.89 9.33
CA ALA A 100 3.58 -1.19 8.10
C ALA A 100 5.06 -1.51 8.35
N VAL A 101 5.61 -2.38 7.50
CA VAL A 101 6.99 -2.87 7.62
C VAL A 101 7.70 -2.67 6.30
N ILE A 102 8.84 -2.00 6.35
CA ILE A 102 9.68 -1.77 5.16
C ILE A 102 10.03 -3.11 4.52
N GLY A 103 9.73 -3.25 3.23
CA GLY A 103 9.98 -4.48 2.47
C GLY A 103 8.91 -5.56 2.58
N ALA A 104 7.82 -5.32 3.33
CA ALA A 104 6.73 -6.27 3.45
C ALA A 104 6.11 -6.64 2.09
N GLN A 105 5.75 -7.91 1.97
CA GLN A 105 4.90 -8.46 0.91
C GLN A 105 3.52 -8.80 1.49
N THR A 106 2.59 -9.22 0.64
CA THR A 106 1.27 -9.71 1.10
C THR A 106 1.33 -10.88 2.07
N SER A 107 2.43 -11.65 2.14
CA SER A 107 2.63 -12.70 3.16
C SER A 107 2.78 -12.15 4.57
N ASP A 108 3.21 -10.90 4.69
CA ASP A 108 3.66 -10.32 5.94
C ASP A 108 2.58 -9.46 6.59
N LEU A 109 1.37 -9.41 6.00
CA LEU A 109 0.23 -8.68 6.54
C LEU A 109 -0.29 -9.28 7.84
N ASP A 110 -0.25 -10.61 8.00
CA ASP A 110 -0.85 -11.26 9.17
C ASP A 110 -0.24 -10.77 10.50
N PRO A 111 1.11 -10.70 10.68
CA PRO A 111 1.71 -10.12 11.88
C PRO A 111 1.46 -8.61 12.05
N GLN A 112 1.16 -7.87 10.97
CA GLN A 112 0.79 -6.45 11.09
C GLN A 112 -0.65 -6.32 11.61
N ILE A 113 -1.55 -7.18 11.12
CA ILE A 113 -2.93 -7.27 11.59
C ILE A 113 -2.97 -7.65 13.06
N ASP A 114 -2.20 -8.65 13.48
CA ASP A 114 -2.14 -9.07 14.89
C ASP A 114 -1.76 -7.90 15.81
N ARG A 115 -0.85 -7.03 15.37
CA ARG A 115 -0.46 -5.81 16.10
C ARG A 115 -1.56 -4.74 16.06
N ALA A 116 -2.22 -4.55 14.92
CA ALA A 116 -3.31 -3.59 14.76
C ALA A 116 -4.54 -3.93 15.60
N MET A 117 -4.82 -5.21 15.82
CA MET A 117 -5.97 -5.64 16.61
C MET A 117 -5.93 -5.13 18.05
N TRP A 118 -4.75 -4.83 18.61
CA TRP A 118 -4.62 -4.25 19.95
C TRP A 118 -5.24 -2.86 20.05
N THR A 119 -5.23 -2.08 18.97
CA THR A 119 -5.85 -0.74 18.93
C THR A 119 -7.31 -0.79 18.46
N ARG A 120 -7.80 -1.94 17.99
CA ARG A 120 -9.16 -2.12 17.43
C ARG A 120 -9.56 -0.96 16.51
N PRO A 121 -8.84 -0.68 15.41
CA PRO A 121 -9.10 0.48 14.56
C PRO A 121 -10.52 0.43 13.98
N HIS A 122 -11.14 1.58 13.75
CA HIS A 122 -12.40 1.62 13.00
C HIS A 122 -12.14 1.43 11.50
N VAL A 123 -11.01 1.96 11.02
CA VAL A 123 -10.59 1.86 9.62
C VAL A 123 -9.14 1.40 9.55
N ALA A 124 -8.85 0.42 8.69
CA ALA A 124 -7.51 0.01 8.32
C ALA A 124 -7.25 0.37 6.85
N VAL A 125 -6.20 1.13 6.60
CA VAL A 125 -5.68 1.43 5.26
C VAL A 125 -4.54 0.48 4.95
N ILE A 126 -4.66 -0.29 3.87
CA ILE A 126 -3.63 -1.23 3.42
C ILE A 126 -2.97 -0.69 2.16
N MET A 127 -1.64 -0.54 2.16
CA MET A 127 -0.85 -0.24 0.95
C MET A 127 0.33 -1.21 0.85
N VAL A 128 0.16 -2.25 0.04
CA VAL A 128 1.18 -3.29 -0.20
C VAL A 128 1.11 -3.80 -1.63
N GLY A 129 2.24 -4.26 -2.16
CA GLY A 129 2.29 -4.99 -3.43
C GLY A 129 3.45 -4.59 -4.32
N ALA A 130 4.11 -3.46 -4.03
CA ALA A 130 5.33 -3.09 -4.73
C ALA A 130 6.40 -4.18 -4.55
N ASN A 131 6.55 -4.70 -3.33
CA ASN A 131 7.49 -5.80 -3.08
C ASN A 131 7.04 -7.14 -3.69
N ASP A 132 5.74 -7.43 -3.77
CA ASP A 132 5.25 -8.61 -4.48
C ASP A 132 5.65 -8.57 -5.97
N VAL A 133 5.58 -7.41 -6.62
CA VAL A 133 6.02 -7.25 -8.01
C VAL A 133 7.54 -7.41 -8.13
N THR A 134 8.31 -6.77 -7.26
CA THR A 134 9.79 -6.82 -7.34
C THR A 134 10.37 -8.19 -6.99
N HIS A 135 9.66 -8.98 -6.18
CA HIS A 135 10.02 -10.36 -5.84
C HIS A 135 9.32 -11.41 -6.72
N LEU A 136 8.59 -10.97 -7.75
CA LEU A 136 7.90 -11.84 -8.72
C LEU A 136 6.92 -12.83 -8.06
N VAL A 137 6.26 -12.40 -6.98
CA VAL A 137 5.23 -13.20 -6.31
C VAL A 137 4.08 -13.45 -7.29
N PRO A 138 3.59 -14.70 -7.43
CA PRO A 138 2.46 -14.97 -8.31
C PRO A 138 1.24 -14.15 -7.92
N ARG A 139 0.68 -13.38 -8.87
CA ARG A 139 -0.49 -12.51 -8.63
C ARG A 139 -1.64 -13.19 -7.88
N ALA A 140 -1.98 -14.42 -8.26
CA ALA A 140 -3.05 -15.18 -7.62
C ALA A 140 -2.73 -15.52 -6.15
N LEU A 141 -1.45 -15.73 -5.82
CA LEU A 141 -1.00 -15.93 -4.45
C LEU A 141 -1.11 -14.62 -3.65
N SER A 142 -0.64 -13.50 -4.20
CA SER A 142 -0.75 -12.19 -3.55
C SER A 142 -2.21 -11.79 -3.30
N ALA A 143 -3.08 -11.97 -4.31
CA ALA A 143 -4.51 -11.68 -4.17
C ALA A 143 -5.18 -12.58 -3.13
N ARG A 144 -4.84 -13.88 -3.08
CA ARG A 144 -5.36 -14.80 -2.06
C ARG A 144 -4.94 -14.40 -0.64
N ARG A 145 -3.68 -14.00 -0.46
CA ARG A 145 -3.15 -13.54 0.83
C ARG A 145 -3.82 -12.24 1.26
N LEU A 146 -3.95 -11.28 0.35
CA LEU A 146 -4.69 -10.04 0.61
C LEU A 146 -6.15 -10.33 0.99
N ARG A 147 -6.82 -11.22 0.26
CA ARG A 147 -8.20 -11.62 0.56
C ARG A 147 -8.35 -12.14 2.00
N ARG A 148 -7.44 -13.02 2.42
CA ARG A 148 -7.40 -13.51 3.82
C ARG A 148 -7.20 -12.36 4.82
N ALA A 149 -6.26 -11.46 4.54
CA ALA A 149 -5.95 -10.32 5.40
C ALA A 149 -7.16 -9.39 5.56
N ILE A 150 -7.84 -9.04 4.47
CA ILE A 150 -9.05 -8.20 4.48
C ILE A 150 -10.15 -8.88 5.26
N ARG A 151 -10.43 -10.17 4.98
CA ARG A 151 -11.45 -10.93 5.67
C ARG A 151 -11.26 -10.93 7.20
N ARG A 152 -10.02 -11.13 7.67
CA ARG A 152 -9.70 -11.10 9.11
C ARG A 152 -10.03 -9.75 9.76
N LEU A 153 -9.77 -8.65 9.07
CA LEU A 153 -10.13 -7.31 9.57
C LEU A 153 -11.65 -7.11 9.58
N ARG A 154 -12.33 -7.54 8.50
CA ARG A 154 -13.79 -7.40 8.36
C ARG A 154 -14.57 -8.25 9.35
N GLU A 155 -14.10 -9.46 9.68
CA GLU A 155 -14.68 -10.34 10.69
C GLU A 155 -14.67 -9.70 12.09
N GLU A 156 -13.73 -8.79 12.37
CA GLU A 156 -13.64 -8.00 13.61
C GLU A 156 -14.38 -6.65 13.52
N GLY A 157 -15.16 -6.42 12.45
CA GLY A 157 -15.90 -5.18 12.24
C GLY A 157 -15.06 -3.98 11.81
N ILE A 158 -13.80 -4.20 11.41
CA ILE A 158 -12.88 -3.13 10.97
C ILE A 158 -13.13 -2.85 9.49
N GLU A 159 -13.36 -1.60 9.12
CA GLU A 159 -13.51 -1.19 7.71
C GLU A 159 -12.16 -1.13 7.01
N VAL A 160 -12.09 -1.57 5.76
CA VAL A 160 -10.81 -1.71 5.04
C VAL A 160 -10.80 -0.87 3.78
N VAL A 161 -9.79 0.00 3.66
CA VAL A 161 -9.47 0.74 2.44
C VAL A 161 -8.16 0.20 1.87
N MET A 162 -8.20 -0.33 0.64
CA MET A 162 -7.02 -0.86 -0.05
C MET A 162 -6.48 0.16 -1.05
N ALA A 163 -5.33 0.75 -0.73
CA ALA A 163 -4.50 1.46 -1.68
C ALA A 163 -3.80 0.44 -2.59
N THR A 164 -4.40 0.16 -3.76
CA THR A 164 -3.89 -0.86 -4.69
C THR A 164 -2.49 -0.52 -5.21
N CYS A 165 -1.77 -1.55 -5.67
CA CYS A 165 -0.37 -1.47 -6.10
C CYS A 165 -0.13 -0.25 -7.02
N PRO A 166 0.85 0.62 -6.70
CA PRO A 166 1.17 1.76 -7.53
C PRO A 166 1.72 1.33 -8.89
N ASP A 167 1.64 2.22 -9.89
CA ASP A 167 2.21 1.94 -11.21
C ASP A 167 3.74 2.03 -11.16
N LEU A 168 4.41 0.92 -10.87
CA LEU A 168 5.89 0.85 -10.86
C LEU A 168 6.55 1.18 -12.21
N GLY A 169 5.78 1.36 -13.29
CA GLY A 169 6.24 1.87 -14.56
C GLY A 169 6.62 3.35 -14.56
N THR A 170 6.29 4.10 -13.50
CA THR A 170 6.62 5.53 -13.36
C THR A 170 8.04 5.74 -12.79
N VAL A 171 8.64 4.70 -12.19
CA VAL A 171 9.99 4.73 -11.61
C VAL A 171 11.04 4.88 -12.72
N LYS A 172 11.43 6.13 -13.03
CA LYS A 172 12.33 6.46 -14.14
C LYS A 172 13.73 5.82 -14.06
N PRO A 173 14.35 5.63 -12.88
CA PRO A 173 15.63 4.92 -12.76
C PRO A 173 15.62 3.49 -13.32
N VAL A 174 14.45 2.84 -13.44
CA VAL A 174 14.33 1.52 -14.04
C VAL A 174 14.41 1.65 -15.57
N PRO A 175 15.37 0.98 -16.24
CA PRO A 175 15.51 1.04 -17.69
C PRO A 175 14.45 0.21 -18.42
N GLN A 176 14.29 0.47 -19.73
CA GLN A 176 13.51 -0.40 -20.61
C GLN A 176 14.36 -1.60 -21.07
N PRO A 177 13.78 -2.81 -21.22
CA PRO A 177 12.34 -3.13 -21.17
C PRO A 177 11.77 -3.45 -19.78
N LEU A 178 12.60 -3.54 -18.73
CA LEU A 178 12.15 -3.91 -17.38
C LEU A 178 11.04 -3.00 -16.87
N ARG A 179 11.12 -1.69 -17.11
CA ARG A 179 10.09 -0.72 -16.70
C ARG A 179 8.71 -1.02 -17.29
N ALA A 180 8.63 -1.43 -18.56
CA ALA A 180 7.37 -1.86 -19.18
C ALA A 180 6.82 -3.15 -18.55
N VAL A 181 7.70 -4.10 -18.21
CA VAL A 181 7.31 -5.33 -17.49
C VAL A 181 6.77 -5.01 -16.10
N MET A 182 7.43 -4.11 -15.37
CA MET A 182 7.00 -3.65 -14.05
C MET A 182 5.64 -2.94 -14.12
N ARG A 183 5.44 -2.02 -15.09
CA ARG A 183 4.13 -1.37 -15.36
C ARG A 183 3.01 -2.39 -15.57
N ARG A 184 3.24 -3.39 -16.42
CA ARG A 184 2.23 -4.40 -16.72
C ARG A 184 1.93 -5.27 -15.50
N SER A 185 2.96 -5.62 -14.73
CA SER A 185 2.83 -6.49 -13.57
C SER A 185 2.13 -5.79 -12.41
N SER A 186 2.49 -4.53 -12.13
CA SER A 186 1.85 -3.73 -11.09
C SER A 186 0.37 -3.45 -11.40
N ARG A 187 0.02 -3.07 -12.63
CA ARG A 187 -1.38 -2.85 -13.04
C ARG A 187 -2.23 -4.12 -12.93
N ARG A 188 -1.66 -5.27 -13.31
CA ARG A 188 -2.33 -6.57 -13.15
C ARG A 188 -2.53 -6.93 -11.69
N LEU A 189 -1.53 -6.68 -10.84
CA LEU A 189 -1.66 -6.88 -9.41
C LEU A 189 -2.73 -5.95 -8.83
N ALA A 190 -2.72 -4.67 -9.16
CA ALA A 190 -3.70 -3.69 -8.70
C ALA A 190 -5.14 -4.10 -9.05
N ALA A 191 -5.38 -4.59 -10.27
CA ALA A 191 -6.69 -5.11 -10.68
C ALA A 191 -7.13 -6.31 -9.81
N ALA A 192 -6.24 -7.29 -9.60
CA ALA A 192 -6.54 -8.44 -8.74
C ALA A 192 -6.73 -8.06 -7.25
N GLN A 193 -6.02 -7.03 -6.79
CA GLN A 193 -6.22 -6.48 -5.44
C GLN A 193 -7.57 -5.78 -5.31
N ALA A 194 -8.00 -5.04 -6.34
CA ALA A 194 -9.31 -4.40 -6.36
C ALA A 194 -10.44 -5.44 -6.30
N GLU A 195 -10.37 -6.48 -7.13
CA GLU A 195 -11.31 -7.62 -7.12
C GLU A 195 -11.34 -8.31 -5.75
N ALA A 196 -10.17 -8.66 -5.20
CA ALA A 196 -10.07 -9.31 -3.89
C ALA A 196 -10.61 -8.44 -2.75
N THR A 197 -10.43 -7.13 -2.85
CA THR A 197 -10.92 -6.17 -1.85
C THR A 197 -12.44 -6.07 -1.87
N LEU A 198 -13.03 -5.91 -3.06
CA LEU A 198 -14.49 -5.86 -3.22
C LEU A 198 -15.16 -7.15 -2.77
N ALA A 199 -14.55 -8.31 -3.08
CA ALA A 199 -15.09 -9.62 -2.72
C ALA A 199 -15.21 -9.85 -1.21
N GLU A 200 -14.39 -9.17 -0.40
CA GLU A 200 -14.42 -9.26 1.07
C GLU A 200 -15.08 -8.02 1.71
N GLY A 201 -15.76 -7.18 0.92
CA GLY A 201 -16.47 -6.00 1.44
C GLY A 201 -15.58 -4.82 1.83
N GLY A 202 -14.33 -4.79 1.35
CA GLY A 202 -13.45 -3.63 1.47
C GLY A 202 -13.61 -2.63 0.31
N ARG A 203 -12.84 -1.54 0.38
CA ARG A 203 -12.90 -0.41 -0.58
C ARG A 203 -11.57 -0.24 -1.31
N PRO A 204 -11.44 -0.62 -2.59
CA PRO A 204 -10.20 -0.42 -3.32
C PRO A 204 -10.09 0.99 -3.90
N VAL A 205 -8.87 1.55 -3.82
CA VAL A 205 -8.49 2.81 -4.45
C VAL A 205 -7.34 2.55 -5.42
N SER A 206 -7.58 2.85 -6.69
CA SER A 206 -6.64 2.65 -7.79
C SER A 206 -5.55 3.72 -7.84
N LEU A 207 -4.61 3.74 -6.89
CA LEU A 207 -3.54 4.75 -6.83
C LEU A 207 -2.74 4.82 -8.14
N GLY A 208 -2.31 3.68 -8.69
CA GLY A 208 -1.55 3.66 -9.94
C GLY A 208 -2.30 4.24 -11.14
N ALA A 209 -3.63 4.11 -11.18
CA ALA A 209 -4.44 4.69 -12.25
C ALA A 209 -4.72 6.17 -12.03
N ARG A 210 -4.97 6.59 -10.78
CA ARG A 210 -5.28 7.99 -10.42
C ARG A 210 -4.05 8.89 -10.47
N LEU A 211 -2.91 8.40 -9.98
CA LEU A 211 -1.69 9.20 -9.79
C LEU A 211 -0.59 8.87 -10.80
N GLY A 212 -0.72 7.76 -11.54
CA GLY A 212 0.28 7.34 -12.53
C GLY A 212 0.69 8.44 -13.54
N PRO A 213 -0.25 9.18 -14.14
CA PRO A 213 0.08 10.29 -15.05
C PRO A 213 0.92 11.38 -14.37
N GLU A 214 0.55 11.80 -13.16
CA GLU A 214 1.24 12.85 -12.43
C GLU A 214 2.66 12.44 -12.02
N PHE A 215 2.84 11.19 -11.55
CA PHE A 215 4.16 10.62 -11.28
C PHE A 215 5.01 10.46 -12.56
N ASP A 216 4.40 10.28 -13.72
CA ASP A 216 5.10 10.21 -15.01
C ASP A 216 5.54 11.59 -15.52
N GLU A 217 4.71 12.61 -15.31
CA GLU A 217 4.91 13.99 -15.75
C GLU A 217 5.86 14.79 -14.84
N ARG A 218 5.75 14.59 -13.52
CA ARG A 218 6.53 15.34 -12.51
C ARG A 218 7.32 14.42 -11.56
N PRO A 219 8.17 13.51 -12.08
CA PRO A 219 8.85 12.52 -11.24
C PRO A 219 9.76 13.16 -10.18
N ASP A 220 10.37 14.32 -10.46
CA ASP A 220 11.27 15.01 -9.53
C ASP A 220 10.53 15.69 -8.35
N VAL A 221 9.20 15.85 -8.46
CA VAL A 221 8.35 16.37 -7.38
C VAL A 221 7.66 15.22 -6.66
N MET A 222 7.17 14.22 -7.40
CA MET A 222 6.33 13.16 -6.85
C MET A 222 7.11 12.04 -6.16
N PHE A 223 8.39 11.86 -6.49
CA PHE A 223 9.28 10.92 -5.81
C PHE A 223 10.25 11.63 -4.88
N ALA A 224 10.60 10.96 -3.79
CA ALA A 224 11.66 11.40 -2.88
C ALA A 224 13.05 11.31 -3.55
N GLU A 225 14.10 11.70 -2.81
CA GLU A 225 15.49 11.69 -3.30
C GLU A 225 15.96 10.31 -3.80
N ASP A 226 15.41 9.22 -3.25
CA ASP A 226 15.70 7.86 -3.71
C ASP A 226 15.07 7.50 -5.08
N ARG A 227 14.24 8.41 -5.62
CA ARG A 227 13.54 8.30 -6.91
C ARG A 227 12.68 7.04 -7.03
N PHE A 228 12.20 6.53 -5.90
CA PHE A 228 11.40 5.32 -5.82
C PHE A 228 10.18 5.48 -4.90
N HIS A 229 10.36 6.00 -3.70
CA HIS A 229 9.25 6.21 -2.77
C HIS A 229 8.58 7.56 -3.02
N PRO A 230 7.29 7.72 -2.69
CA PRO A 230 6.64 9.02 -2.75
C PRO A 230 7.38 10.06 -1.90
N SER A 231 7.46 11.29 -2.40
CA SER A 231 7.82 12.46 -1.61
C SER A 231 6.65 12.90 -0.73
N THR A 232 6.81 13.99 0.03
CA THR A 232 5.71 14.69 0.72
C THR A 232 4.56 15.03 -0.23
N ASP A 233 4.83 15.53 -1.44
CA ASP A 233 3.80 15.80 -2.46
C ASP A 233 3.13 14.51 -2.94
N GLY A 234 3.93 13.46 -3.18
CA GLY A 234 3.42 12.14 -3.57
C GLY A 234 2.50 11.52 -2.51
N TYR A 235 2.86 11.64 -1.22
CA TYR A 235 2.03 11.19 -0.11
C TYR A 235 0.78 12.03 0.08
N THR A 236 0.87 13.34 -0.14
CA THR A 236 -0.30 14.24 -0.13
C THR A 236 -1.30 13.84 -1.21
N ALA A 237 -0.84 13.62 -2.44
CA ALA A 237 -1.70 13.17 -3.54
C ALA A 237 -2.32 11.78 -3.27
N ALA A 238 -1.56 10.85 -2.70
CA ALA A 238 -2.07 9.54 -2.29
C ALA A 238 -3.13 9.65 -1.20
N ALA A 239 -2.88 10.43 -0.15
CA ALA A 239 -3.82 10.67 0.93
C ALA A 239 -5.11 11.33 0.43
N GLN A 240 -5.02 12.35 -0.43
CA GLN A 240 -6.18 12.99 -1.06
C GLN A 240 -7.01 12.00 -1.90
N ALA A 241 -6.36 11.09 -2.63
CA ALA A 241 -7.05 10.07 -3.40
C ALA A 241 -7.76 9.03 -2.52
N LEU A 242 -7.23 8.74 -1.33
CA LEU A 242 -7.75 7.76 -0.37
C LEU A 242 -8.83 8.33 0.55
N LEU A 243 -8.73 9.62 0.90
CA LEU A 243 -9.54 10.26 1.93
C LEU A 243 -11.06 10.07 1.76
N PRO A 244 -11.66 10.18 0.56
CA PRO A 244 -13.10 9.95 0.40
C PRO A 244 -13.54 8.55 0.84
N GLU A 245 -12.77 7.51 0.51
CA GLU A 245 -13.07 6.13 0.92
C GLU A 245 -12.80 5.90 2.40
N VAL A 246 -11.79 6.56 2.97
CA VAL A 246 -11.53 6.53 4.43
C VAL A 246 -12.68 7.16 5.21
N ILE A 247 -13.22 8.30 4.75
CA ILE A 247 -14.39 8.93 5.36
C ILE A 247 -15.62 8.04 5.22
N ALA A 248 -15.84 7.45 4.04
CA ALA A 248 -16.98 6.55 3.82
C ALA A 248 -16.89 5.28 4.68
N ALA A 249 -15.71 4.67 4.77
CA ALA A 249 -15.42 3.56 5.67
C ALA A 249 -15.72 3.94 7.12
N TRP A 250 -15.16 5.05 7.60
CA TRP A 250 -15.40 5.51 8.96
C TRP A 250 -16.88 5.76 9.25
N ARG A 251 -17.63 6.39 8.34
CA ARG A 251 -19.07 6.65 8.54
C ARG A 251 -19.91 5.37 8.63
N LEU A 252 -19.58 4.34 7.85
CA LEU A 252 -20.28 3.04 7.91
C LEU A 252 -19.93 2.27 9.18
N GLY A 253 -18.66 2.31 9.61
CA GLY A 253 -18.27 1.82 10.93
C GLY A 253 -18.69 2.75 12.08
N GLY A 254 -19.33 3.88 11.76
CA GLY A 254 -19.46 5.07 12.60
C GLY A 254 -20.86 5.36 13.13
N GLU A 255 -21.87 4.55 12.78
CA GLU A 255 -23.09 4.41 13.60
C GLU A 255 -22.85 3.47 14.81
N GLY A 256 -21.59 3.14 15.09
CA GLY A 256 -21.15 2.43 16.29
C GLY A 256 -21.19 3.29 17.55
N GLU A 257 -22.40 3.61 18.01
CA GLU A 257 -22.66 3.82 19.43
C GLU A 257 -22.53 2.44 20.11
N ILE A 258 -21.29 1.99 20.34
CA ILE A 258 -21.01 0.89 21.26
C ILE A 258 -20.00 1.41 22.28
N LEU A 259 -20.53 2.10 23.28
CA LEU A 259 -20.24 1.96 24.71
C LEU A 259 -21.50 2.49 25.42
N PRO A 260 -22.27 1.62 26.12
CA PRO A 260 -21.78 1.08 27.39
C PRO A 260 -22.15 -0.39 27.61
N ALA A 261 -21.15 -1.24 27.83
CA ALA A 261 -21.29 -2.43 28.67
C ALA A 261 -20.37 -2.26 29.89
N LEU A 262 -20.65 -1.21 30.67
CA LEU A 262 -20.13 -0.98 32.02
C LEU A 262 -21.24 -0.37 32.89
N ALA A 263 -22.45 -0.88 32.72
CA ALA A 263 -23.58 -0.64 33.60
C ALA A 263 -24.22 -2.00 33.86
N ASP A 264 -23.57 -2.82 34.67
CA ASP A 264 -24.15 -3.96 35.41
C ASP A 264 -23.14 -4.51 36.45
N ASP A 265 -22.39 -3.64 37.15
CA ASP A 265 -21.64 -4.09 38.34
C ASP A 265 -21.43 -3.02 39.42
N ILE A 266 -22.41 -2.12 39.59
CA ILE A 266 -22.57 -1.33 40.83
C ILE A 266 -24.06 -1.31 41.23
N SER A 267 -24.69 -2.48 41.24
CA SER A 267 -25.89 -2.74 42.05
C SER A 267 -25.91 -4.23 42.43
N GLY A 268 -24.95 -4.59 43.28
CA GLY A 268 -24.90 -5.84 44.05
C GLY A 268 -24.22 -5.56 45.38
#